data_AF-A0A349DS81-F1
#
_entry.id   AF-A0A349DS81-F1
#
_cell.length_a   1.000
_cell.length_b   1.000
_cell.length_c   1.000
_cell.angle_alpha   90.00
_cell.angle_beta   90.00
_cell.angle_gamma   90.00
#
_symmetry.space_group_name_H-M   'P 1'
#
loop_
_entity.id
_entity.type
_entity.pdbx_description
1 polymer ?
#
loop_
_entity_poly.entity_id
_entity_poly.type
_entity_poly.pdbx_seq_one_letter_code
_entity_poly.pdbx_strand_id
1 'polypeptide(L)' 'MKTLEDILYEDLVRTREHFKKLKEKRENNPQVRLLKQTVADRLDLPTNSDTFTIIEKLKSLSDKERSEKLKGIIT' A
#
# COMPACT_ATOMS: atom_id res chain seq x y z
N MET A 1 -37.66 -12.61 -6.70
CA MET A 1 -36.38 -13.36 -6.61
C MET A 1 -35.27 -12.40 -6.96
N LYS A 2 -34.13 -12.44 -6.26
CA LYS A 2 -32.94 -11.71 -6.71
C LYS A 2 -32.37 -12.41 -7.94
N THR A 3 -31.95 -11.64 -8.94
CA THR A 3 -31.25 -12.19 -10.10
C THR A 3 -29.82 -12.57 -9.71
N LEU A 4 -29.16 -13.36 -10.56
CA LEU A 4 -27.74 -13.67 -10.38
C LEU A 4 -26.89 -12.39 -10.40
N GLU A 5 -27.26 -11.41 -11.23
CA GLU A 5 -26.61 -10.10 -11.33
C GLU A 5 -26.72 -9.31 -10.02
N ASP A 6 -27.89 -9.30 -9.39
CA ASP A 6 -28.11 -8.62 -8.10
C ASP A 6 -27.22 -9.22 -7.00
N ILE A 7 -27.10 -10.55 -6.95
CA ILE A 7 -26.26 -11.24 -5.97
C ILE A 7 -24.78 -10.92 -6.21
N LEU A 8 -24.32 -10.98 -7.47
CA LEU A 8 -22.94 -10.64 -7.83
C LEU A 8 -22.61 -9.18 -7.52
N TYR A 9 -23.55 -8.26 -7.77
CA TYR A 9 -23.37 -6.86 -7.44
C TYR A 9 -23.28 -6.63 -5.93
N GLU A 10 -24.16 -7.27 -5.14
CA GLU A 10 -24.10 -7.21 -3.68
C GLU A 10 -22.78 -7.73 -3.12
N ASP A 11 -22.27 -8.85 -3.65
CA ASP A 11 -20.99 -9.43 -3.23
C ASP A 11 -19.79 -8.55 -3.64
N LEU A 12 -19.84 -7.93 -4.82
CA LEU A 12 -18.83 -6.96 -5.26
C LEU A 12 -18.80 -5.73 -4.34
N VAL A 13 -19.96 -5.19 -3.98
CA VAL A 13 -20.07 -4.05 -3.06
C VAL A 13 -19.50 -4.40 -1.69
N ARG A 14 -19.90 -5.55 -1.12
CA ARG A 14 -19.36 -6.04 0.16
C ARG A 14 -17.85 -6.20 0.14
N THR A 15 -17.33 -6.78 -0.95
CA THR A 15 -15.90 -6.99 -1.14
C THR A 15 -15.16 -5.65 -1.21
N ARG A 16 -15.69 -4.68 -1.95
CA ARG A 16 -15.13 -3.33 -2.03
C ARG A 16 -15.10 -2.64 -0.67
N GLU A 17 -16.18 -2.71 0.10
CA GLU A 17 -16.23 -2.14 1.45
C GLU A 17 -15.24 -2.81 2.40
N HIS A 18 -15.11 -4.13 2.31
CA HIS A 18 -14.14 -4.87 3.08
C HIS A 18 -12.71 -4.42 2.77
N PHE A 19 -12.35 -4.31 1.49
CA PHE A 19 -11.03 -3.80 1.08
C PHE A 19 -10.79 -2.35 1.49
N LYS A 20 -11.82 -1.50 1.44
CA LYS A 20 -11.75 -0.12 1.94
C LYS A 20 -11.40 -0.10 3.44
N LYS A 21 -12.10 -0.88 4.26
CA LYS A 21 -11.80 -1.00 5.71
C LYS A 21 -10.39 -1.54 5.97
N LEU A 22 -9.94 -2.53 5.19
CA LEU A 22 -8.57 -3.04 5.31
C LEU A 22 -7.52 -2.01 4.91
N LYS A 23 -7.80 -1.18 3.90
CA LYS A 23 -6.93 -0.07 3.50
C LYS A 23 -6.84 0.97 4.61
N GLU A 24 -7.97 1.43 5.13
CA GLU A 24 -8.03 2.39 6.24
C GLU A 24 -7.31 1.88 7.48
N LYS A 25 -7.51 0.62 7.88
CA LYS A 25 -6.78 0.01 9.00
C LYS A 25 -5.26 0.01 8.79
N ARG A 26 -4.80 -0.25 7.57
CA ARG A 26 -3.36 -0.22 7.23
C ARG A 26 -2.80 1.20 7.25
N GLU A 27 -3.53 2.16 6.70
CA GLU A 27 -3.10 3.57 6.68
C GLU A 27 -3.09 4.20 8.08
N ASN A 28 -4.01 3.78 8.95
CA ASN A 28 -4.07 4.22 10.34
C ASN A 28 -3.11 3.46 11.27
N ASN A 29 -2.45 2.40 10.79
CA ASN A 29 -1.45 1.70 11.61
C ASN A 29 -0.19 2.57 11.73
N PRO A 30 0.21 2.99 12.94
CA PRO A 30 1.34 3.88 13.15
C PRO A 30 2.67 3.28 12.68
N GLN A 31 2.85 1.96 12.79
CA GLN A 31 4.06 1.28 12.31
C GLN A 31 4.15 1.32 10.79
N VAL A 32 3.03 1.08 10.09
CA VAL A 32 2.95 1.16 8.63
C VAL A 32 3.21 2.59 8.16
N ARG A 33 2.66 3.59 8.86
CA ARG A 33 2.91 5.00 8.55
C ARG A 33 4.38 5.38 8.71
N LEU A 34 5.01 4.96 9.81
CA LEU A 34 6.44 5.18 10.06
C LEU A 34 7.29 4.52 8.97
N LEU A 35 7.01 3.25 8.65
CA LEU A 35 7.72 2.53 7.59
C LEU A 35 7.60 3.24 6.24
N LYS A 36 6.39 3.69 5.87
CA LYS A 36 6.17 4.46 4.65
C LYS A 36 6.99 5.75 4.61
N GLN A 37 6.99 6.51 5.70
CA GLN A 37 7.76 7.74 5.81
C GLN A 37 9.25 7.48 5.66
N THR A 38 9.79 6.52 6.43
CA THR A 38 11.21 6.14 6.36
C THR A 38 11.62 5.69 4.96
N VAL A 39 10.78 4.89 4.28
CA VAL A 39 11.07 4.45 2.91
C VAL A 39 10.98 5.62 1.93
N ALA A 40 9.98 6.49 2.06
CA ALA A 40 9.84 7.68 1.20
C ALA A 40 11.05 8.61 1.34
N ASP A 41 11.49 8.89 2.56
CA ASP A 41 12.67 9.72 2.84
C ASP A 41 13.91 9.16 2.17
N ARG A 42 14.11 7.84 2.26
CA ARG A 42 15.27 7.20 1.62
C ARG A 42 15.18 7.20 0.11
N LEU A 43 13.99 7.17 -0.46
CA LEU A 43 13.79 7.24 -1.91
C LEU A 43 13.76 8.67 -2.46
N ASP A 44 14.05 9.66 -1.60
CA ASP A 44 14.00 11.07 -1.94
C ASP A 44 12.61 11.49 -2.44
N LEU A 45 11.57 10.89 -1.87
CA LEU A 45 10.15 11.14 -2.14
C LEU A 45 9.51 11.96 -1.02
N PRO A 46 8.41 12.69 -1.28
CA PRO A 46 7.63 13.33 -0.22
C PRO A 46 7.21 12.34 0.88
N THR A 47 7.34 12.70 2.16
CA THR A 47 6.97 11.87 3.32
C THR A 47 5.52 11.39 3.33
N ASN A 48 4.63 12.11 2.64
CA ASN A 48 3.22 11.78 2.48
C ASN A 48 2.93 10.93 1.22
N SER A 49 3.97 10.46 0.53
CA SER A 49 3.82 9.63 -0.67
C SER A 49 2.97 8.41 -0.38
N ASP A 50 2.09 8.08 -1.34
CA ASP A 50 1.26 6.90 -1.23
C ASP A 50 2.10 5.62 -1.43
N THR A 51 1.55 4.49 -0.98
CA THR A 51 2.26 3.21 -1.06
C THR A 51 2.54 2.82 -2.51
N PHE A 52 1.65 3.19 -3.42
CA PHE A 52 1.80 2.91 -4.84
C PHE A 52 3.01 3.63 -5.44
N THR A 53 3.15 4.95 -5.22
CA THR A 53 4.31 5.72 -5.70
C THR A 53 5.62 5.21 -5.14
N ILE A 54 5.64 4.85 -3.85
CA ILE A 54 6.81 4.24 -3.20
C ILE A 54 7.20 2.93 -3.91
N ILE A 55 6.23 2.04 -4.18
CA ILE A 55 6.47 0.76 -4.85
C ILE A 55 6.97 0.96 -6.29
N GLU A 56 6.34 1.86 -7.05
CA GLU A 56 6.76 2.14 -8.43
C GLU A 56 8.19 2.70 -8.47
N LYS A 57 8.54 3.59 -7.54
CA LYS A 57 9.92 4.08 -7.40
C LYS A 57 10.88 2.94 -7.06
N LEU A 58 10.53 2.04 -6.14
CA LEU A 58 11.37 0.88 -5.79
C LEU A 58 11.58 -0.07 -6.98
N LYS A 59 10.55 -0.29 -7.80
CA LYS A 59 10.64 -1.12 -9.01
C LYS A 59 11.55 -0.50 -10.08
N SER A 60 11.59 0.83 -10.15
CA SER A 60 12.46 1.55 -11.09
C SER A 60 13.95 1.48 -10.74
N LEU A 61 14.30 1.10 -9.51
CA LEU A 61 15.67 0.96 -9.04
C LEU A 61 16.23 -0.43 -9.32
N SER A 62 17.55 -0.51 -9.51
CA SER A 62 18.27 -1.79 -9.58
C SER A 62 18.22 -2.52 -8.23
N ASP A 63 18.42 -3.84 -8.22
CA ASP A 63 18.34 -4.62 -6.99
C ASP A 63 19.41 -4.22 -5.95
N LYS A 64 20.58 -3.75 -6.39
CA LYS A 64 21.64 -3.23 -5.51
C LYS A 64 21.19 -1.94 -4.83
N GLU A 65 20.71 -0.96 -5.60
CA GLU A 65 20.23 0.32 -5.07
C GLU A 65 19.01 0.13 -4.17
N ARG A 66 18.10 -0.76 -4.55
CA ARG A 66 16.92 -1.12 -3.75
C ARG A 66 17.35 -1.69 -2.39
N SER A 67 18.30 -2.62 -2.38
CA SER A 67 18.82 -3.21 -1.15
C SER A 67 19.51 -2.18 -0.25
N GLU A 68 20.33 -1.30 -0.83
CA GLU A 68 20.97 -0.20 -0.09
C GLU A 68 19.95 0.76 0.52
N LYS A 69 18.98 1.22 -0.28
CA LYS A 69 17.93 2.13 0.19
C LYS A 69 17.00 1.47 1.21
N LEU A 70 16.78 0.15 1.17
CA LEU A 70 15.94 -0.56 2.15
C LEU A 70 16.72 -1.15 3.36
N LYS A 71 18.04 -0.99 3.41
CA LYS A 71 18.91 -1.60 4.44
C LYS A 71 18.53 -1.18 5.86
N GLY A 72 18.24 -2.14 6.74
CA GLY A 72 17.86 -1.86 8.14
C GLY A 72 16.43 -1.36 8.33
N ILE A 73 15.59 -1.37 7.29
CA ILE A 73 14.13 -1.24 7.41
C ILE A 73 13.47 -2.62 7.45
N ILE A 74 14.00 -3.55 6.65
CA ILE A 74 13.65 -4.98 6.70
C ILE A 74 14.64 -5.64 7.66
N THR A 75 14.14 -6.14 8.78
CA THR A 75 14.90 -7.01 9.70
C THR A 75 14.46 -8.44 9.48
#